data_AF-A0A820MN93-F1
#
_entry.id   AF-A0A820MN93-F1
#
_cell.length_a   1.000
_cell.length_b   1.000
_cell.length_c   1.000
_cell.angle_alpha   90.00
_cell.angle_beta   90.00
_cell.angle_gamma   90.00
#
_symmetry.space_group_name_H-M   'P 1'
#
loop_
_entity.id
_entity.type
_entity.pdbx_description
1 polymer ?
#
loop_
_entity_poly.entity_id
_entity_poly.type
_entity_poly.pdbx_seq_one_letter_code
_entity_poly.pdbx_strand_id
1 'polypeptide(L)'
;MMKQIAVLFIVFILSFFITTSFGLRTANKNIGNVVSLNIENANTGQKIPTTMHGVILETNVNRDDDGGLYAELIYNRAFQENNRSLDGWLTFGQGSINLNISQPLTSALPAQLRYSLIKNSTS
;
A
#
# COMPACT_ATOMS: atom_id res chain seq x y z
N MET A 1 -29.28 -1.44 -85.89
CA MET A 1 -28.43 -0.46 -85.19
C MET A 1 -29.02 0.00 -83.85
N MET A 2 -30.27 0.49 -83.79
CA MET A 2 -30.89 0.99 -82.54
C MET A 2 -31.04 -0.05 -81.40
N LYS A 3 -31.25 -1.34 -81.71
CA LYS A 3 -31.41 -2.39 -80.69
C LYS A 3 -30.13 -2.71 -79.90
N GLN A 4 -28.96 -2.63 -80.52
CA GLN A 4 -27.68 -2.89 -79.82
C GLN A 4 -27.30 -1.74 -78.87
N ILE A 5 -27.62 -0.50 -79.24
CA ILE A 5 -27.39 0.68 -78.40
C ILE A 5 -28.25 0.62 -77.13
N ALA A 6 -29.50 0.16 -77.23
CA ALA A 6 -30.38 -0.02 -76.08
C ALA A 6 -29.85 -1.08 -75.10
N VAL A 7 -29.31 -2.20 -75.60
CA VAL A 7 -28.74 -3.27 -74.77
C VAL A 7 -27.48 -2.81 -74.05
N LEU A 8 -26.57 -2.08 -74.72
CA LEU A 8 -25.36 -1.55 -74.09
C LEU A 8 -25.68 -0.56 -72.96
N PHE A 9 -26.71 0.27 -73.15
CA PHE A 9 -27.14 1.26 -72.18
C PHE A 9 -27.75 0.62 -70.92
N ILE A 10 -28.53 -0.46 -71.09
CA ILE A 10 -29.10 -1.24 -69.98
C ILE A 10 -28.01 -1.92 -69.16
N VAL A 11 -27.01 -2.52 -69.82
CA VAL A 11 -25.89 -3.18 -69.13
C VAL A 11 -25.07 -2.16 -68.32
N PHE A 12 -24.82 -0.98 -68.87
CA PHE A 12 -24.09 0.09 -68.18
C PHE A 12 -24.82 0.58 -66.92
N ILE A 13 -26.14 0.78 -67.01
CA ILE A 13 -26.98 1.15 -65.87
C ILE A 13 -26.96 0.05 -64.79
N LEU A 14 -27.07 -1.22 -65.18
CA LEU A 14 -27.09 -2.33 -64.24
C LEU A 14 -25.75 -2.48 -63.48
N SER A 15 -24.62 -2.28 -64.15
CA SER A 15 -23.29 -2.29 -63.51
C SER A 15 -23.09 -1.12 -62.53
N PHE A 16 -23.64 0.06 -62.84
CA PHE A 16 -23.57 1.23 -61.97
C PHE A 16 -24.33 0.99 -60.65
N PHE A 17 -25.50 0.35 -60.71
CA PHE A 17 -26.30 0.00 -59.52
C PHE A 17 -25.67 -1.10 -58.65
N ILE A 18 -24.94 -2.05 -59.23
CA ILE A 18 -24.28 -3.11 -58.45
C ILE A 18 -23.06 -2.56 -57.67
N THR A 19 -22.33 -1.60 -58.24
CA THR A 19 -21.14 -1.01 -57.58
C THR A 19 -21.47 -0.04 -56.45
N THR A 20 -22.64 0.63 -56.47
CA THR A 20 -23.06 1.53 -55.38
C THR A 20 -23.64 0.80 -54.18
N SER A 21 -24.07 -0.45 -54.37
CA SER A 21 -24.70 -1.28 -53.32
C SER A 21 -23.69 -1.95 -52.38
N PHE A 22 -22.39 -1.92 -52.69
CA PHE A 22 -21.33 -2.63 -51.94
C PHE A 22 -20.45 -1.71 -51.08
N GLY A 23 -20.94 -0.51 -50.76
CA GLY A 23 -20.14 0.56 -50.17
C GLY A 23 -20.83 1.33 -49.05
N LEU A 24 -21.53 0.67 -48.13
CA LEU A 24 -21.76 1.27 -46.82
C LEU A 24 -21.77 0.20 -45.73
N ARG A 25 -20.56 -0.12 -45.24
CA ARG A 25 -20.39 -0.88 -44.01
C ARG A 25 -20.90 0.00 -42.88
N THR A 26 -21.96 -0.42 -42.20
CA THR A 26 -22.39 0.17 -40.94
C THR A 26 -21.22 0.10 -39.97
N ALA A 27 -20.65 1.25 -39.60
CA ALA A 27 -19.71 1.33 -38.49
C ALA A 27 -20.49 0.98 -37.21
N ASN A 28 -20.26 -0.21 -36.67
CA ASN A 28 -20.70 -0.57 -35.33
C ASN A 28 -19.97 0.35 -34.34
N LYS A 29 -20.56 1.50 -34.04
CA LYS A 29 -20.13 2.36 -32.95
C LYS A 29 -20.56 1.65 -31.67
N ASN A 30 -19.66 0.86 -31.08
CA ASN A 30 -19.79 0.44 -29.70
C ASN A 30 -19.69 1.69 -28.82
N ILE A 31 -20.82 2.40 -28.67
CA ILE A 31 -20.95 3.49 -27.73
C ILE A 31 -21.11 2.81 -26.36
N GLY A 32 -19.99 2.52 -25.69
CA GLY A 32 -20.04 2.28 -24.25
C GLY A 32 -20.78 3.43 -23.58
N ASN A 33 -21.57 3.15 -22.55
CA ASN A 33 -22.40 4.16 -21.87
C ASN A 33 -21.60 5.44 -21.63
N VAL A 34 -21.94 6.50 -22.37
CA VAL A 34 -21.29 7.80 -22.23
C VAL A 34 -21.94 8.49 -21.05
N VAL A 35 -21.22 8.52 -19.92
CA VAL A 35 -21.61 9.31 -18.75
C VAL A 35 -20.86 10.64 -18.81
N SER A 36 -21.61 11.73 -18.80
CA SER A 36 -21.05 13.09 -18.75
C SER A 36 -20.99 13.58 -17.30
N LEU A 37 -19.80 14.00 -16.86
CA LEU A 37 -19.59 14.70 -15.59
C LEU A 37 -19.39 16.20 -15.89
N ASN A 38 -20.38 17.02 -15.55
CA ASN A 38 -20.29 18.47 -15.68
C ASN A 38 -19.83 19.08 -14.35
N ILE A 39 -18.74 19.86 -14.37
CA ILE A 39 -18.21 20.58 -13.21
C ILE A 39 -18.63 22.04 -13.34
N GLU A 40 -19.35 22.57 -12.35
CA GLU A 40 -19.75 23.99 -12.32
C GLU A 40 -18.81 24.81 -11.43
N ASN A 41 -17.97 25.64 -12.03
CA ASN A 41 -16.98 26.44 -11.31
C ASN A 41 -17.58 27.62 -10.51
N ALA A 42 -18.83 28.01 -10.79
CA ALA A 42 -19.50 29.13 -10.13
C ALA A 42 -19.95 28.83 -8.69
N ASN A 43 -19.99 27.55 -8.30
CA ASN A 43 -20.41 27.12 -6.97
C ASN A 43 -19.33 26.24 -6.33
N THR A 44 -18.39 26.87 -5.63
CA THR A 44 -17.21 26.19 -5.06
C THR A 44 -17.50 25.40 -3.79
N GLY A 45 -18.74 25.37 -3.29
CA GLY A 45 -19.11 24.69 -2.06
C GLY A 45 -18.37 25.23 -0.82
N GLN A 46 -18.28 24.39 0.22
CA GLN A 46 -17.60 24.74 1.47
C GLN A 46 -16.07 24.64 1.31
N LYS A 47 -15.34 25.48 2.05
CA LYS A 47 -13.88 25.36 2.14
C LYS A 47 -13.52 24.01 2.76
N ILE A 48 -12.61 23.30 2.12
CA ILE A 48 -12.01 22.09 2.66
C ILE A 48 -11.18 22.47 3.89
N PRO A 49 -11.41 21.85 5.07
CA PRO A 49 -10.59 22.10 6.25
C PRO A 49 -9.13 21.73 6.00
N THR A 50 -8.19 22.51 6.53
CA THR A 50 -6.76 22.19 6.47
C THR A 50 -6.40 20.92 7.24
N THR A 51 -7.29 20.46 8.11
CA THR A 51 -7.18 19.23 8.91
C THR A 51 -7.87 18.01 8.28
N MET A 52 -8.35 18.11 7.03
CA MET A 52 -9.07 17.00 6.39
C MET A 52 -8.22 15.73 6.25
N HIS A 53 -6.90 15.86 6.23
CA HIS A 53 -5.98 14.74 6.15
C HIS A 53 -5.03 14.72 7.36
N GLY A 54 -4.80 13.54 7.91
CA GLY A 54 -3.90 13.32 9.04
C GLY A 54 -3.42 11.87 9.09
N VAL A 55 -2.45 11.63 9.98
CA VAL A 55 -1.94 10.29 10.29
C VAL A 55 -2.36 9.95 11.71
N ILE A 56 -2.84 8.73 11.92
CA ILE A 56 -3.12 8.19 13.25
C ILE A 56 -1.95 7.29 13.62
N LEU A 57 -1.42 7.51 14.83
CA LEU A 57 -0.43 6.64 15.45
C LEU A 57 -1.09 6.00 16.66
N GLU A 58 -1.01 4.67 16.75
CA GLU A 58 -1.40 3.92 17.94
C GLU A 58 -0.14 3.51 18.70
N THR A 59 -0.25 3.39 20.02
CA THR A 59 0.82 2.79 20.82
C THR A 59 0.77 1.27 20.67
N ASN A 60 1.92 0.66 20.39
CA ASN A 60 2.17 -0.78 20.50
C ASN A 60 1.40 -1.70 19.53
N VAL A 61 1.07 -1.24 18.33
CA VAL A 61 0.68 -2.12 17.21
C VAL A 61 1.90 -2.36 16.33
N ASN A 62 2.24 -3.63 16.07
CA ASN A 62 3.34 -4.06 15.19
C ASN A 62 4.72 -3.41 15.44
N ARG A 63 4.96 -2.82 16.62
CA ARG A 63 6.17 -2.02 16.96
C ARG A 63 6.33 -0.74 16.14
N ASP A 64 5.22 -0.10 15.77
CA ASP A 64 5.24 1.17 15.03
C ASP A 64 5.79 2.34 15.88
N ASP A 65 5.79 2.20 17.21
CA ASP A 65 6.41 3.12 18.17
C ASP A 65 7.81 2.66 18.60
N ASP A 66 7.90 1.78 19.60
CA ASP A 66 9.13 1.26 20.18
C ASP A 66 9.73 0.18 19.24
N GLY A 67 10.74 0.58 18.46
CA GLY A 67 11.29 -0.20 17.36
C GLY A 67 10.83 0.26 15.97
N GLY A 68 10.02 1.32 15.91
CA GLY A 68 9.56 1.99 14.70
C GLY A 68 9.90 3.47 14.72
N LEU A 69 8.90 4.32 14.96
CA LEU A 69 9.05 5.78 14.98
C LEU A 69 10.02 6.25 16.06
N TYR A 70 10.08 5.57 17.21
CA TYR A 70 11.04 5.88 18.27
C TYR A 70 12.40 5.26 17.94
N ALA A 71 13.43 6.11 17.88
CA ALA A 71 14.76 5.75 17.40
C ALA A 71 15.59 4.85 18.35
N GLU A 72 14.98 4.24 19.36
CA GLU A 72 15.68 3.26 20.21
C GLU A 72 15.96 1.98 19.42
N LEU A 73 17.19 1.48 19.53
CA LEU A 73 17.66 0.30 18.81
C LEU A 73 17.75 -0.92 19.72
N ILE A 74 17.85 -0.72 21.04
CA ILE A 74 17.93 -1.79 22.02
C ILE A 74 16.51 -2.19 22.42
N TYR A 75 16.10 -3.37 21.94
CA TYR A 75 14.84 -3.98 22.36
C TYR A 75 14.90 -4.35 23.85
N ASN A 76 13.81 -4.09 24.58
CA ASN A 76 13.68 -4.41 26.00
C ASN A 76 14.85 -3.85 26.85
N ARG A 77 15.28 -2.61 26.55
CA ARG A 77 16.48 -1.98 27.14
C ARG A 77 16.48 -1.89 28.67
N ALA A 78 15.30 -1.89 29.28
CA ALA A 78 15.10 -1.66 30.71
C ALA A 78 14.17 -2.68 31.38
N PHE A 79 13.80 -3.77 30.70
CA PHE A 79 12.97 -4.84 31.29
C PHE A 79 11.57 -4.37 31.74
N GLN A 80 11.04 -3.31 31.12
CA GLN A 80 9.74 -2.73 31.47
C GLN A 80 8.58 -3.31 30.65
N GLU A 81 8.84 -3.75 29.41
CA GLU A 81 7.84 -4.44 28.59
C GLU A 81 7.46 -5.79 29.21
N ASN A 82 8.45 -6.52 29.72
CA ASN A 82 8.24 -7.74 30.49
C ASN A 82 9.35 -7.92 31.54
N ASN A 83 9.04 -7.59 32.80
CA ASN A 83 9.98 -7.69 33.92
C ASN A 83 10.33 -9.12 34.36
N ARG A 84 9.87 -10.13 33.61
CA ARG A 84 10.19 -11.55 33.80
C ARG A 84 10.91 -12.17 32.60
N SER A 85 11.19 -11.38 31.54
CA SER A 85 11.79 -11.89 30.31
C SER A 85 13.10 -11.20 29.96
N LEU A 86 14.03 -12.00 29.43
CA LEU A 86 15.30 -11.56 28.86
C LEU A 86 15.20 -11.38 27.34
N ASP A 87 13.99 -11.21 26.79
CA ASP A 87 13.82 -10.98 25.34
C ASP A 87 14.70 -9.83 24.86
N GLY A 88 15.38 -10.02 23.73
CA GLY A 88 16.36 -9.06 23.20
C GLY A 88 17.78 -9.21 23.77
N TRP A 89 17.98 -10.03 24.81
CA TRP A 89 19.27 -10.21 25.46
C TRP A 89 19.78 -11.64 25.36
N LEU A 90 21.02 -11.80 24.91
CA LEU A 90 21.72 -13.08 24.84
C LEU A 90 23.06 -12.97 25.56
N THR A 91 23.50 -14.05 26.20
CA THR A 91 24.84 -14.14 26.78
C THR A 91 25.83 -14.74 25.78
N PHE A 92 27.10 -14.38 25.91
CA PHE A 92 28.19 -14.94 25.13
C PHE A 92 29.26 -15.53 26.05
N GLY A 93 29.92 -16.60 25.58
CA GLY A 93 30.96 -17.30 26.34
C GLY A 93 30.40 -18.14 27.49
N GLN A 94 31.16 -18.20 28.59
CA GLN A 94 30.81 -18.99 29.78
C GLN A 94 30.06 -18.18 30.86
N GLY A 95 29.61 -16.97 30.54
CA GLY A 95 28.82 -16.17 31.49
C GLY A 95 27.35 -16.56 31.47
N SER A 96 26.64 -16.33 32.58
CA SER A 96 25.19 -16.42 32.64
C SER A 96 24.56 -15.05 32.88
N ILE A 97 23.34 -14.87 32.38
CA ILE A 97 22.52 -13.68 32.63
C ILE A 97 21.23 -14.07 33.34
N ASN A 98 20.77 -13.22 34.26
CA ASN A 98 19.48 -13.35 34.92
C ASN A 98 18.89 -11.98 35.24
N LEU A 99 17.57 -11.91 35.42
CA LEU A 99 16.94 -10.71 35.94
C LEU A 99 17.09 -10.64 37.46
N ASN A 100 17.34 -9.44 37.97
CA ASN A 100 17.31 -9.11 39.39
C ASN A 100 16.22 -8.06 39.64
N ILE A 101 15.23 -8.43 40.44
CA ILE A 101 14.11 -7.55 40.82
C ILE A 101 14.13 -7.18 42.31
N SER A 102 15.08 -7.71 43.07
CA SER A 102 15.16 -7.50 44.52
C SER A 102 15.85 -6.18 44.90
N GLN A 103 16.61 -5.59 43.97
CA GLN A 103 17.37 -4.36 44.18
C GLN A 103 17.20 -3.47 42.94
N PRO A 104 16.01 -2.87 42.75
CA PRO A 104 15.74 -2.03 41.58
C PRO A 104 16.56 -0.74 41.62
N LEU A 105 16.82 -0.15 40.45
CA LEU A 105 17.58 1.11 40.36
C LEU A 105 16.72 2.27 40.86
N THR A 106 15.45 2.26 40.47
CA THR A 106 14.40 3.17 40.92
C THR A 106 13.07 2.43 40.95
N SER A 107 12.04 3.02 41.56
CA SER A 107 10.68 2.46 41.51
C SER A 107 10.12 2.36 40.08
N ALA A 108 10.59 3.18 39.14
CA ALA A 108 10.21 3.14 37.72
C ALA A 108 10.96 2.06 36.93
N LEU A 109 12.13 1.61 37.41
CA LEU A 109 13.00 0.62 36.79
C LEU A 109 13.15 -0.61 37.71
N PRO A 110 12.11 -1.47 37.79
CA PRO A 110 12.01 -2.50 38.82
C PRO A 110 12.91 -3.72 38.57
N ALA A 111 13.50 -3.86 37.39
CA ALA A 111 14.29 -5.01 37.00
C ALA A 111 15.66 -4.58 36.43
N GLN A 112 16.68 -5.38 36.69
CA GLN A 112 18.05 -5.17 36.21
C GLN A 112 18.63 -6.45 35.63
N LEU A 113 19.49 -6.32 34.62
CA LEU A 113 20.30 -7.43 34.12
C LEU A 113 21.44 -7.71 35.09
N ARG A 114 21.53 -8.95 35.56
CA ARG A 114 22.68 -9.45 36.31
C ARG A 114 23.48 -10.39 35.42
N TYR A 115 24.76 -10.10 35.25
CA TYR A 115 25.72 -10.97 34.58
C TYR A 115 26.61 -11.66 35.63
N SER A 116 26.79 -12.97 35.50
CA SER A 116 27.64 -13.78 36.37
C SER A 116 28.71 -14.48 35.54
N LEU A 117 29.98 -14.29 35.92
CA LEU A 117 31.09 -15.03 35.33
C LEU A 117 31.21 -16.40 36.00
N ILE A 118 31.35 -17.46 35.21
CA ILE A 118 31.85 -18.73 35.74
C ILE A 118 33.34 -18.55 36.03
N LYS A 119 33.68 -18.58 37.32
CA LYS A 119 35.08 -18.57 37.74
C LYS A 119 35.71 -19.91 37.34
N ASN A 120 36.55 -19.92 36.32
CA ASN A 120 37.48 -21.02 36.14
C ASN A 120 38.47 -20.98 37.31
N SER A 121 38.35 -21.94 38.22
CA SER A 121 39.32 -22.17 39.30
C SER A 121 40.64 -22.62 38.68
N THR A 122 41.51 -21.68 38.31
CA THR A 122 42.91 -21.96 37.98
C THR A 122 43.76 -20.74 38.32
N SER A 123 44.18 -20.69 39.58
CA SER A 123 45.48 -20.18 40.03
C SER A 123 45.85 -20.95 41.28
#